data_AF-A0A523F7T4-F1
#
_entry.id   AF-A0A523F7T4-F1
#
_cell.length_a   1.000
_cell.length_b   1.000
_cell.length_c   1.000
_cell.angle_alpha   90.00
_cell.angle_beta   90.00
_cell.angle_gamma   90.00
#
_symmetry.space_group_name_H-M   'P 1'
#
loop_
_entity.id
_entity.type
_entity.pdbx_description
1 polymer ?
#
loop_
_entity_poly.entity_id
_entity_poly.type
_entity_poly.pdbx_seq_one_letter_code
_entity_poly.pdbx_strand_id
1 'polypeptide(L)' 'MNALARILRRRIERSGPITVADYMAAALGHPKYGYYMGKDPFGVRGDFITAPEISQMFGELI' A
#
# COMPACT_ATOMS: atom_id res chain seq x y z
N MET A 1 -1.54 0.88 18.28
CA MET A 1 -1.04 1.80 17.24
C MET A 1 0.14 1.13 16.54
N ASN A 2 0.09 0.92 15.21
CA ASN A 2 1.16 0.21 14.48
C ASN A 2 2.44 1.07 14.33
N ALA A 3 3.54 0.46 13.85
CA ALA A 3 4.84 1.13 13.75
C ALA A 3 4.83 2.34 12.81
N LEU A 4 4.12 2.24 11.68
CA LEU A 4 3.98 3.33 10.72
C LEU A 4 3.21 4.52 11.29
N ALA A 5 2.09 4.26 11.99
CA ALA A 5 1.30 5.31 12.62
C ALA A 5 2.13 6.12 13.64
N ARG A 6 3.02 5.47 14.40
CA ARG A 6 3.96 6.18 15.29
C ARG A 6 4.96 7.07 14.53
N ILE A 7 5.43 6.63 13.36
CA ILE A 7 6.33 7.43 12.51
C ILE A 7 5.60 8.66 11.98
N LEU A 8 4.41 8.47 11.43
CA LEU A 8 3.60 9.56 10.87
C LEU A 8 3.18 10.56 11.95
N ARG A 9 2.79 10.09 13.13
CA ARG A 9 2.46 10.98 14.25
C ARG A 9 3.64 11.87 14.64
N ARG A 10 4.84 11.31 14.78
CA ARG A 10 6.05 12.09 15.07
C ARG A 10 6.39 13.09 13.96
N ARG A 11 6.17 12.74 12.69
CA ARG A 11 6.35 13.65 11.56
C ARG A 11 5.37 14.82 11.66
N ILE A 12 4.09 14.55 11.93
CA ILE A 12 3.05 15.58 12.06
C ILE A 12 3.32 16.50 13.25
N GLU A 13 3.70 15.93 14.40
CA GLU A 13 4.07 16.69 15.60
C GLU A 13 5.26 17.65 15.35
N ARG A 14 6.23 17.26 14.50
CA ARG A 14 7.44 18.05 14.23
C ARG A 14 7.34 19.02 13.06
N SER A 15 6.57 18.67 12.03
CA SER A 15 6.59 19.36 10.73
C SER A 15 5.22 19.89 10.32
N GLY A 16 4.21 19.73 11.17
CA GLY A 16 2.83 20.12 10.89
C GLY A 16 2.04 19.06 10.12
N PRO A 17 0.76 19.34 9.82
CA PRO A 17 -0.13 18.41 9.12
C PRO A 17 0.46 17.92 7.79
N ILE A 18 0.15 16.67 7.44
CA ILE A 18 0.47 16.11 6.13
C ILE A 18 -0.78 16.04 5.27
N THR A 19 -0.60 16.05 3.96
CA THR A 19 -1.70 15.82 3.01
C THR A 19 -2.16 14.36 3.06
N VAL A 20 -3.36 14.11 2.55
CA VAL A 20 -3.82 12.73 2.33
C VAL A 20 -2.89 11.99 1.36
N ALA A 21 -2.34 12.68 0.36
CA ALA A 21 -1.39 12.09 -0.59
C ALA A 21 -0.12 11.57 0.11
N ASP A 22 0.46 12.36 1.02
CA ASP A 22 1.63 11.96 1.81
C ASP A 22 1.33 10.78 2.73
N TYR A 23 0.13 10.77 3.34
CA TYR A 23 -0.33 9.64 4.15
C TYR A 23 -0.44 8.36 3.31
N MET A 24 -1.10 8.43 2.15
CA MET A 24 -1.29 7.28 1.27
C MET A 24 0.04 6.77 0.72
N ALA A 25 0.96 7.66 0.33
CA ALA A 25 2.30 7.26 -0.11
C ALA A 25 3.04 6.45 0.96
N ALA A 26 2.96 6.87 2.24
CA ALA A 26 3.56 6.12 3.33
C ALA A 26 2.82 4.82 3.65
N ALA A 27 1.48 4.84 3.70
CA ALA A 27 0.66 3.67 4.00
C ALA A 27 0.84 2.56 2.96
N LEU A 28 1.00 2.92 1.69
CA LEU A 28 1.14 1.98 0.59
C LEU A 28 2.60 1.58 0.34
N GLY A 29 3.54 2.53 0.42
CA GLY A 29 4.90 2.37 -0.08
C GLY A 29 6.02 2.52 0.95
N HIS A 30 5.75 2.68 2.25
CA HIS A 30 6.83 2.76 3.24
C HIS A 30 7.72 1.49 3.18
N PRO A 31 9.06 1.59 3.04
CA PRO A 31 9.91 0.43 2.70
C PRO A 31 9.77 -0.79 3.63
N LYS A 32 9.46 -0.56 4.91
CA LYS A 32 9.28 -1.62 5.92
C LYS A 32 7.83 -1.89 6.33
N TYR A 33 6.93 -0.94 6.14
CA TYR A 33 5.59 -0.97 6.75
C TYR A 33 4.46 -0.64 5.77
N GLY A 34 4.81 -0.37 4.52
CA GLY A 34 3.88 -0.10 3.45
C GLY A 34 3.15 -1.38 3.09
N TYR A 35 1.87 -1.25 2.79
CA TYR A 35 0.99 -2.37 2.45
C TYR A 35 1.56 -3.22 1.30
N TYR A 36 2.07 -2.59 0.23
CA TYR A 36 2.62 -3.27 -0.94
C TYR A 36 4.08 -3.71 -0.79
N MET A 37 4.74 -3.38 0.34
CA MET A 37 6.15 -3.69 0.56
C MET A 37 6.38 -4.97 1.36
N GLY A 38 5.30 -5.60 1.84
CA GLY A 38 5.37 -6.77 2.73
C GLY A 38 4.91 -8.05 2.05
N LYS A 39 3.59 -8.28 2.08
CA LYS A 39 2.98 -9.48 1.49
C LYS A 39 2.53 -9.19 0.06
N ASP A 40 2.47 -10.24 -0.76
CA ASP A 40 1.78 -10.20 -2.04
C ASP A 40 0.25 -10.12 -1.79
N PRO A 41 -0.44 -9.04 -2.20
CA PRO A 41 -1.86 -8.89 -1.96
C PRO A 41 -2.74 -9.44 -3.09
N PHE A 42 -2.14 -9.93 -4.19
CA PHE A 42 -2.89 -10.31 -5.39
C PHE A 42 -3.42 -11.76 -5.34
N GLY A 43 -4.46 -12.02 -6.13
CA GLY A 43 -4.99 -13.36 -6.40
C GLY A 43 -6.03 -13.85 -5.40
N VAL A 44 -6.53 -15.08 -5.61
CA VAL A 44 -7.62 -15.68 -4.82
C VAL A 44 -7.29 -15.79 -3.32
N ARG A 45 -6.00 -15.92 -2.99
CA ARG A 45 -5.50 -16.00 -1.61
C ARG A 45 -5.00 -14.66 -1.07
N GLY A 46 -4.97 -13.64 -1.92
CA GLY A 46 -4.61 -12.27 -1.56
C GLY A 46 -5.78 -11.51 -0.95
N ASP A 47 -5.60 -10.20 -0.80
CA ASP A 47 -6.66 -9.32 -0.32
C ASP A 47 -7.63 -8.91 -1.44
N PHE A 48 -7.19 -9.00 -2.70
CA PHE A 48 -8.01 -8.70 -3.86
C PHE A 48 -7.52 -9.45 -5.11
N ILE A 49 -8.44 -9.67 -6.04
CA ILE A 49 -8.18 -10.28 -7.34
C ILE A 49 -8.22 -9.22 -8.44
N THR A 50 -7.36 -9.37 -9.46
CA THR A 50 -7.27 -8.46 -10.61
C THR A 50 -7.55 -9.22 -11.91
N ALA A 51 -7.79 -8.50 -13.02
CA ALA A 51 -8.11 -9.13 -14.30
C ALA A 51 -7.06 -10.14 -14.81
N PRO A 52 -5.74 -9.87 -14.73
CA PRO A 52 -4.72 -10.85 -15.07
C PRO A 52 -4.83 -12.16 -14.27
N GLU A 53 -5.25 -12.10 -13.01
CA GLU A 53 -5.39 -13.26 -12.13
C GLU A 53 -6.63 -14.11 -12.46
N ILE A 54 -7.58 -13.59 -13.26
CA ILE A 54 -8.83 -14.27 -13.61
C ILE A 54 -8.72 -14.99 -14.97
N SER A 55 -8.10 -14.35 -15.96
CA SER A 55 -8.05 -14.90 -17.31
C SER A 55 -6.78 -14.49 -18.05
N GLN A 56 -6.08 -15.49 -18.60
CA GLN A 56 -4.91 -15.30 -19.46
C GLN A 56 -5.22 -14.41 -20.67
N MET A 57 -6.46 -14.44 -21.18
CA MET A 57 -6.86 -13.60 -22.31
C MET A 57 -6.65 -12.10 -22.03
N PHE A 58 -6.71 -11.66 -20.77
CA PHE A 58 -6.43 -10.25 -20.45
C PHE A 58 -4.97 -9.88 -20.74
N GLY A 59 -4.02 -10.78 -20.46
CA GLY A 59 -2.59 -10.55 -20.73
C GLY A 59 -2.20 -10.72 -22.20
N GLU A 60 -3.00 -11.46 -22.98
CA GLU A 60 -2.74 -11.65 -24.42
C GLU A 60 -3.33 -10.53 -25.30
N LEU A 61 -4.31 -9.79 -24.80
CA LEU A 61 -5.04 -8.78 -25.55
C LEU A 61 -4.58 -7.33 -25.27
N ILE A 62 -3.70 -7.13 -24.28
CA ILE A 62 -3.09 -5.83 -23.93
C ILE A 62 -1.64 -5.82 -24.44
#